data_AF-A0A4Q4TJB1-F1
#
_entry.id   AF-A0A4Q4TJB1-F1
#
_cell.length_a   1.000
_cell.length_b   1.000
_cell.length_c   1.000
_cell.angle_alpha   90.00
_cell.angle_beta   90.00
_cell.angle_gamma   90.00
#
_symmetry.space_group_name_H-M   'P 1'
#
loop_
_entity.id
_entity.type
_entity.pdbx_description
1 polymer ?
#
loop_
_entity_poly.entity_id
_entity_poly.type
_entity_poly.pdbx_seq_one_letter_code
_entity_poly.pdbx_strand_id
1 'polypeptide(L)'
;MASRIRALFHLLLWLLASTASCASMAAWWVNDIGPALMVQDDVSGGIRYSLCNSNSTPIFPNDTTLIAPLDAYLPKMNTSLAGAGWFTGEDYFASIFYQDDQDRIVNSLLQCDTATGQWDSNGDWIISDGSPAASPTTGLAVILLGAEDGYRVFYNDVDGRVHAIAYTSDTAEWLYNGVVSRDNSMAHVIAATFPNDSNITVVTPKDAENMEISRFYGDGLWHVSTFPTPLTLQGPEDSFFTNATNATRAGDFRLNTTFTPSWRLPAWDGRPAALGMAEDRQYTRSIFYIGTDSNLHQIGNLDFEWREFARPADGDAAWPRADPAAGGQLAVASDFGTSQARIYYRAAGGGRLVEAACSRGIWASATELPSFNATAPSADSGSETSEDPPGDGDDASPQQGEGEAGLTPGAKAGIGVSISLGVFAIGGTLAAFLIIRRSQRRKDKKELEGSESGGSRRSPGYAHSQPPTGDPFHQQQHDGAWPLWSQPQTQQENVWNHNNPAGSGMSPPVEIETPVIYEMSAHNRPQEMLGEGHYREMDPDGGQR
;
A
#
# COMPACT_ATOMS: atom_id res chain seq x y z
N MET A 1 5.67 3.06 -50.83
CA MET A 1 6.43 2.36 -49.75
C MET A 1 6.61 3.22 -48.50
N ALA A 2 6.97 4.50 -48.60
CA ALA A 2 7.21 5.38 -47.44
C ALA A 2 6.03 5.55 -46.45
N SER A 3 4.78 5.46 -46.91
CA SER A 3 3.60 5.58 -46.03
C SER A 3 3.32 4.34 -45.17
N ARG A 4 3.71 3.13 -45.63
CA ARG A 4 3.53 1.88 -44.86
C ARG A 4 4.57 1.74 -43.74
N ILE A 5 5.74 2.35 -43.89
CA ILE A 5 6.83 2.33 -42.89
C ILE A 5 6.51 3.28 -41.71
N ARG A 6 5.84 4.42 -41.96
CA ARG A 6 5.38 5.32 -40.88
C ARG A 6 4.25 4.72 -40.04
N ALA A 7 3.35 3.96 -40.65
CA ALA A 7 2.29 3.26 -39.92
C ALA A 7 2.85 2.14 -39.03
N LEU A 8 3.87 1.41 -39.50
CA LEU A 8 4.56 0.40 -38.67
C LEU A 8 5.33 1.02 -37.50
N PHE A 9 5.94 2.19 -37.69
CA PHE A 9 6.66 2.89 -36.61
C PHE A 9 5.72 3.41 -35.51
N HIS A 10 4.53 3.90 -35.86
CA HIS A 10 3.53 4.29 -34.87
C HIS A 10 2.90 3.09 -34.16
N LEU A 11 2.73 1.94 -34.85
CA LEU A 11 2.28 0.70 -34.21
C LEU A 11 3.34 0.13 -33.26
N LEU A 12 4.63 0.22 -33.60
CA LEU A 12 5.74 -0.21 -32.75
C LEU A 12 5.93 0.70 -31.52
N LEU A 13 5.68 2.01 -31.63
CA LEU A 13 5.73 2.93 -30.49
C LEU A 13 4.59 2.67 -29.48
N TRP A 14 3.42 2.21 -29.94
CA TRP A 14 2.33 1.79 -29.04
C TRP A 14 2.57 0.42 -28.39
N LEU A 15 3.34 -0.46 -29.03
CA LEU A 15 3.75 -1.76 -28.47
C LEU A 15 4.94 -1.64 -27.49
N LEU A 16 5.68 -0.53 -27.51
CA LEU A 16 6.79 -0.24 -26.59
C LEU A 16 6.40 0.66 -25.41
N ALA A 17 5.18 1.22 -25.40
CA ALA A 17 4.57 1.77 -24.20
C ALA A 17 4.09 0.62 -23.31
N SER A 18 5.03 -0.19 -22.82
CA SER A 18 4.83 -0.83 -21.53
C SER A 18 4.72 0.33 -20.54
N THR A 19 3.49 0.71 -20.21
CA THR A 19 3.26 1.62 -19.10
C THR A 19 3.96 0.99 -17.92
N ALA A 20 5.00 1.64 -17.40
CA ALA A 20 5.56 1.28 -16.11
C ALA A 20 4.38 1.30 -15.13
N SER A 21 3.89 0.12 -14.79
CA SER A 21 2.72 -0.04 -13.96
C SER A 21 3.24 0.04 -12.53
N CYS A 22 3.02 1.17 -11.87
CA CYS A 22 3.22 1.27 -10.44
C CYS A 22 2.08 0.51 -9.75
N ALA A 23 2.28 0.01 -8.53
CA ALA A 23 1.25 -0.73 -7.80
C ALA A 23 0.05 0.19 -7.45
N SER A 24 -0.96 0.31 -8.30
CA SER A 24 -2.08 1.26 -8.19
C SER A 24 -3.24 0.75 -7.32
N MET A 25 -2.95 -0.25 -6.48
CA MET A 25 -3.86 -0.82 -5.50
C MET A 25 -3.19 -0.84 -4.13
N ALA A 26 -3.94 -0.46 -3.09
CA ALA A 26 -3.49 -0.55 -1.70
C ALA A 26 -4.53 -1.28 -0.87
N ALA A 27 -4.08 -2.17 0.00
CA ALA A 27 -4.92 -2.84 0.97
C ALA A 27 -4.18 -2.89 2.30
N TRP A 28 -4.92 -2.83 3.39
CA TRP A 28 -4.39 -2.92 4.74
C TRP A 28 -5.41 -3.58 5.64
N TRP A 29 -4.91 -4.10 6.76
CA TRP A 29 -5.77 -4.61 7.81
C TRP A 29 -6.01 -3.53 8.85
N VAL A 30 -7.25 -3.44 9.31
CA VAL A 30 -7.67 -2.57 10.41
C VAL A 30 -7.99 -3.47 11.58
N ASN A 31 -7.29 -3.25 12.70
CA ASN A 31 -7.47 -4.05 13.90
C ASN A 31 -8.96 -4.22 14.23
N ASP A 32 -9.37 -5.47 14.46
CA ASP A 32 -10.71 -5.91 14.85
C ASP A 32 -11.89 -5.62 13.87
N ILE A 33 -11.67 -4.85 12.80
CA ILE A 33 -12.69 -4.56 11.78
C ILE A 33 -12.49 -5.43 10.53
N GLY A 34 -11.24 -5.58 10.09
CA GLY A 34 -10.88 -6.35 8.91
C GLY A 34 -10.16 -5.52 7.82
N PRO A 35 -10.08 -6.07 6.60
CA PRO A 35 -9.36 -5.45 5.49
C PRO A 35 -10.11 -4.25 4.90
N ALA A 36 -9.35 -3.29 4.40
CA ALA A 36 -9.82 -2.22 3.52
C ALA A 36 -9.01 -2.21 2.22
N LEU A 37 -9.60 -1.66 1.16
CA LEU A 37 -9.05 -1.70 -0.19
C LEU A 37 -9.28 -0.36 -0.90
N MET A 38 -8.24 0.12 -1.57
CA MET A 38 -8.30 1.26 -2.48
C MET A 38 -7.63 0.94 -3.81
N VAL A 39 -8.18 1.49 -4.89
CA VAL A 39 -7.75 1.24 -6.26
C VAL A 39 -7.84 2.54 -7.04
N GLN A 40 -6.76 2.91 -7.74
CA GLN A 40 -6.83 4.05 -8.65
C GLN A 40 -7.71 3.71 -9.86
N ASP A 41 -8.58 4.62 -10.24
CA ASP A 41 -9.38 4.51 -11.46
C ASP A 41 -8.51 4.87 -12.68
N ASP A 42 -8.37 3.93 -13.61
CA ASP A 42 -7.49 4.05 -14.78
C ASP A 42 -7.88 5.17 -15.76
N VAL A 43 -9.09 5.74 -15.64
CA VAL A 43 -9.61 6.78 -16.52
C VAL A 43 -9.50 8.17 -15.90
N SER A 44 -9.96 8.31 -14.65
CA SER A 44 -10.02 9.60 -13.96
C SER A 44 -8.79 9.89 -13.11
N GLY A 45 -8.04 8.87 -12.69
CA GLY A 45 -6.94 9.00 -11.73
C GLY A 45 -7.40 9.12 -10.28
N GLY A 46 -8.70 9.23 -10.03
CA GLY A 46 -9.28 9.26 -8.69
C GLY A 46 -9.08 7.92 -7.98
N ILE A 47 -8.97 7.96 -6.65
CA ILE A 47 -8.79 6.75 -5.84
C ILE A 47 -10.16 6.26 -5.39
N ARG A 48 -10.60 5.13 -5.94
CA ARG A 48 -11.81 4.44 -5.51
C ARG A 48 -11.53 3.58 -4.28
N TYR A 49 -12.52 3.34 -3.45
CA TYR A 49 -12.34 2.65 -2.18
C TYR A 49 -13.47 1.66 -1.88
N SER A 50 -13.16 0.67 -1.03
CA SER A 50 -14.16 -0.10 -0.32
C SER A 50 -14.77 0.71 0.81
N LEU A 51 -16.07 0.55 1.06
CA LEU A 51 -16.76 1.26 2.14
C LEU A 51 -16.08 0.95 3.49
N CYS A 52 -15.78 1.98 4.26
CA CYS A 52 -14.98 1.89 5.48
C CYS A 52 -15.70 1.21 6.65
N ASN A 53 -17.04 1.07 6.56
CA ASN A 53 -17.88 0.34 7.51
C ASN A 53 -18.16 -1.11 7.09
N SER A 54 -17.41 -1.65 6.12
CA SER A 54 -17.47 -3.06 5.76
C SER A 54 -16.92 -3.91 6.92
N ASN A 55 -17.57 -5.05 7.21
CA ASN A 55 -17.09 -6.00 8.21
C ASN A 55 -16.51 -7.24 7.51
N SER A 56 -15.25 -7.57 7.79
CA SER A 56 -14.52 -8.74 7.29
C SER A 56 -14.25 -8.79 5.78
N THR A 57 -15.25 -8.74 4.90
CA THR A 57 -15.04 -8.69 3.44
C THR A 57 -15.33 -7.28 2.93
N PRO A 58 -14.39 -6.61 2.24
CA PRO A 58 -14.61 -5.25 1.76
C PRO A 58 -15.76 -5.19 0.75
N ILE A 59 -16.66 -4.23 0.93
CA ILE A 59 -17.67 -3.90 -0.06
C ILE A 59 -17.09 -2.84 -0.99
N PHE A 60 -16.92 -3.15 -2.27
CA PHE A 60 -16.33 -2.26 -3.28
C PHE A 60 -17.41 -1.77 -4.25
N PRO A 61 -17.98 -0.57 -4.05
CA PRO A 61 -19.14 -0.11 -4.81
C PRO A 61 -18.88 -0.01 -6.31
N ASN A 62 -19.91 -0.30 -7.11
CA ASN A 62 -19.86 -0.07 -8.56
C ASN A 62 -19.93 1.40 -8.95
N ASP A 63 -20.39 2.27 -8.02
CA ASP A 63 -20.41 3.70 -8.22
C ASP A 63 -18.98 4.24 -8.37
N THR A 64 -18.66 4.73 -9.55
CA THR A 64 -17.34 5.28 -9.88
C THR A 64 -17.18 6.73 -9.42
N THR A 65 -18.23 7.36 -8.90
CA THR A 65 -18.18 8.72 -8.35
C THR A 65 -17.72 8.74 -6.90
N LEU A 66 -17.76 7.59 -6.21
CA LEU A 66 -17.17 7.41 -4.89
C LEU A 66 -15.64 7.31 -5.00
N ILE A 67 -15.00 8.46 -4.80
CA ILE A 67 -13.54 8.61 -4.77
C ILE A 67 -13.10 9.24 -3.45
N ALA A 68 -11.88 8.95 -3.02
CA ALA A 68 -11.30 9.53 -1.82
C ALA A 68 -11.23 11.07 -1.94
N PRO A 69 -11.51 11.83 -0.86
CA PRO A 69 -11.53 13.29 -0.88
C PRO A 69 -10.11 13.88 -0.79
N LEU A 70 -9.41 13.92 -1.93
CA LEU A 70 -8.01 14.38 -2.02
C LEU A 70 -7.96 15.75 -2.69
N ASP A 71 -8.04 16.81 -1.89
CA ASP A 71 -8.31 18.15 -2.41
C ASP A 71 -7.05 19.01 -2.60
N ALA A 72 -6.04 18.88 -1.74
CA ALA A 72 -4.87 19.76 -1.81
C ALA A 72 -3.83 19.31 -2.83
N TYR A 73 -3.64 17.99 -2.96
CA TYR A 73 -2.66 17.39 -3.88
C TYR A 73 -3.29 16.20 -4.60
N LEU A 74 -3.58 16.36 -5.89
CA LEU A 74 -4.20 15.29 -6.67
C LEU A 74 -3.20 14.17 -6.98
N PRO A 75 -3.62 12.89 -6.93
CA PRO A 75 -2.78 11.78 -7.33
C PRO A 75 -2.52 11.81 -8.84
N LYS A 76 -1.27 11.59 -9.24
CA LYS A 76 -0.95 11.44 -10.66
C LYS A 76 -1.53 10.13 -11.20
N MET A 77 -1.82 10.09 -12.50
CA MET A 77 -2.23 8.86 -13.19
C MET A 77 -1.18 7.76 -13.04
N ASN A 78 -1.61 6.54 -12.73
CA ASN A 78 -0.76 5.37 -12.52
C ASN A 78 0.25 5.56 -11.38
N THR A 79 -0.11 6.31 -10.34
CA THR A 79 0.69 6.37 -9.12
C THR A 79 0.69 5.02 -8.41
N SER A 80 1.81 4.68 -7.74
CA SER A 80 1.75 3.65 -6.72
C SER A 80 0.84 4.13 -5.59
N LEU A 81 0.11 3.20 -4.99
CA LEU A 81 -0.68 3.41 -3.79
C LEU A 81 -0.13 2.54 -2.67
N ALA A 82 -0.06 3.11 -1.47
CA ALA A 82 0.12 2.37 -0.23
C ALA A 82 -0.85 2.91 0.82
N GLY A 83 -1.24 2.10 1.78
CA GLY A 83 -2.18 2.51 2.82
C GLY A 83 -1.99 1.76 4.12
N ALA A 84 -2.35 2.40 5.21
CA ALA A 84 -2.44 1.82 6.53
C ALA A 84 -3.62 2.45 7.28
N GLY A 85 -4.26 1.70 8.17
CA GLY A 85 -5.43 2.18 8.90
C GLY A 85 -5.46 1.63 10.31
N TRP A 86 -6.19 2.32 11.19
CA TRP A 86 -6.31 1.97 12.59
C TRP A 86 -7.66 2.40 13.14
N PHE A 87 -8.08 1.72 14.20
CA PHE A 87 -9.33 1.97 14.88
C PHE A 87 -9.03 2.39 16.33
N THR A 88 -9.72 3.44 16.80
CA THR A 88 -9.51 4.02 18.13
C THR A 88 -10.56 3.60 19.15
N GLY A 89 -11.47 2.69 18.79
CA GLY A 89 -12.65 2.33 19.58
C GLY A 89 -13.91 3.11 19.21
N GLU A 90 -13.75 4.33 18.69
CA GLU A 90 -14.84 5.19 18.23
C GLU A 90 -14.67 5.55 16.75
N ASP A 91 -13.48 6.01 16.38
CA ASP A 91 -13.18 6.46 15.02
C ASP A 91 -12.27 5.49 14.28
N TYR A 92 -12.55 5.34 12.98
CA TYR A 92 -11.71 4.60 12.04
C TYR A 92 -10.98 5.58 11.12
N PHE A 93 -9.66 5.44 11.04
CA PHE A 93 -8.80 6.28 10.22
C PHE A 93 -8.00 5.46 9.20
N ALA A 94 -7.66 6.10 8.09
CA ALA A 94 -6.73 5.58 7.11
C ALA A 94 -5.76 6.66 6.66
N SER A 95 -4.48 6.30 6.57
CA SER A 95 -3.46 7.09 5.90
C SER A 95 -3.16 6.44 4.57
N ILE A 96 -3.33 7.20 3.49
CA ILE A 96 -2.99 6.76 2.13
C ILE A 96 -1.81 7.54 1.60
N PHE A 97 -1.01 6.88 0.76
CA PHE A 97 0.24 7.39 0.24
C PHE A 97 0.28 7.22 -1.26
N TYR A 98 0.64 8.30 -1.96
CA TYR A 98 0.68 8.35 -3.41
C TYR A 98 1.66 9.43 -3.88
N GLN A 99 1.92 9.48 -5.18
CA GLN A 99 2.64 10.58 -5.81
C GLN A 99 1.67 11.56 -6.48
N ASP A 100 1.96 12.84 -6.35
CA ASP A 100 1.28 13.89 -7.11
C ASP A 100 1.92 14.09 -8.50
N ASP A 101 1.35 15.01 -9.29
CA ASP A 101 1.85 15.36 -10.64
C ASP A 101 3.27 15.97 -10.66
N GLN A 102 3.85 16.26 -9.49
CA GLN A 102 5.22 16.75 -9.33
C GLN A 102 6.18 15.65 -8.81
N ASP A 103 5.74 14.40 -8.83
CA ASP A 103 6.46 13.23 -8.32
C ASP A 103 6.79 13.28 -6.82
N ARG A 104 6.12 14.16 -6.07
CA ARG A 104 6.28 14.28 -4.61
C ARG A 104 5.41 13.22 -3.95
N ILE A 105 5.91 12.63 -2.86
CA ILE A 105 5.12 11.66 -2.09
C ILE A 105 4.22 12.45 -1.13
N VAL A 106 2.92 12.18 -1.23
CA VAL A 106 1.86 12.77 -0.43
C VAL A 106 1.30 11.73 0.51
N ASN A 107 1.00 12.15 1.74
CA ASN A 107 0.13 11.42 2.66
C ASN A 107 -1.19 12.18 2.78
N SER A 108 -2.31 11.47 2.62
CA SER A 108 -3.64 11.96 2.99
C SER A 108 -4.19 11.15 4.15
N LEU A 109 -4.64 11.86 5.19
CA LEU A 109 -5.30 11.27 6.34
C LEU A 109 -6.81 11.35 6.14
N LEU A 110 -7.47 10.22 6.26
CA LEU A 110 -8.90 10.06 6.05
C LEU A 110 -9.56 9.53 7.32
N GLN A 111 -10.76 10.02 7.61
CA GLN A 111 -11.62 9.53 8.68
C GLN A 111 -12.88 8.90 8.09
N CYS A 112 -13.28 7.77 8.64
CA CYS A 112 -14.46 7.04 8.20
C CYS A 112 -15.72 7.66 8.81
N ASP A 113 -16.68 8.04 7.97
CA ASP A 113 -18.07 8.18 8.39
C ASP A 113 -18.68 6.77 8.49
N THR A 114 -18.78 6.26 9.72
CA THR A 114 -19.28 4.91 9.97
C THR A 114 -20.76 4.72 9.59
N ALA A 115 -21.54 5.80 9.51
CA ALA A 115 -22.94 5.74 9.12
C ALA A 115 -23.10 5.52 7.61
N THR A 116 -22.29 6.19 6.80
CA THR A 116 -22.36 6.09 5.33
C THR A 116 -21.35 5.12 4.73
N GLY A 117 -20.27 4.82 5.44
CA GLY A 117 -19.13 4.06 4.95
C GLY A 117 -18.19 4.87 4.04
N GLN A 118 -18.37 6.19 3.97
CA GLN A 118 -17.54 7.09 3.16
C GLN A 118 -16.34 7.60 3.94
N TRP A 119 -15.35 8.09 3.21
CA TRP A 119 -14.15 8.72 3.77
C TRP A 119 -14.28 10.24 3.69
N ASP A 120 -13.99 10.91 4.81
CA ASP A 120 -13.80 12.35 4.92
C ASP A 120 -12.31 12.67 5.03
N SER A 121 -11.90 13.84 4.51
CA SER A 121 -10.51 14.29 4.58
C SER A 121 -10.19 14.97 5.90
N ASN A 122 -9.09 14.56 6.53
CA ASN A 122 -8.52 15.19 7.72
C ASN A 122 -7.20 15.92 7.41
N GLY A 123 -6.76 15.93 6.15
CA GLY A 123 -5.62 16.70 5.69
C GLY A 123 -4.71 15.94 4.74
N ASP A 124 -3.94 16.72 3.98
CA ASP A 124 -2.96 16.23 3.00
C ASP A 124 -1.60 16.90 3.25
N TRP A 125 -0.51 16.12 3.22
CA TRP A 125 0.85 16.61 3.44
C TRP A 125 1.83 16.03 2.43
N ILE A 126 2.73 16.87 1.93
CA ILE A 126 3.90 16.41 1.18
C ILE A 126 4.91 15.88 2.19
N ILE A 127 5.18 14.58 2.15
CA ILE A 127 6.05 13.91 3.13
C ILE A 127 7.47 13.72 2.61
N SER A 128 7.68 13.84 1.30
CA SER A 128 9.00 13.70 0.67
C SER A 128 9.88 14.94 0.75
N ASP A 129 9.44 16.02 1.41
CA ASP A 129 10.27 17.20 1.56
C ASP A 129 11.52 16.88 2.41
N GLY A 130 12.66 17.47 2.06
CA GLY A 130 13.95 17.17 2.70
C GLY A 130 14.50 15.75 2.46
N SER A 131 13.82 14.90 1.69
CA SER A 131 14.26 13.54 1.35
C SER A 131 14.89 13.47 -0.05
N PRO A 132 15.68 12.42 -0.37
CA PRO A 132 16.11 12.14 -1.75
C PRO A 132 14.91 12.09 -2.71
N ALA A 133 15.08 12.66 -3.90
CA ALA A 133 14.00 12.75 -4.89
C ALA A 133 13.48 11.36 -5.28
N ALA A 134 12.16 11.17 -5.12
CA ALA A 134 11.49 9.95 -5.53
C ALA A 134 11.55 9.80 -7.05
N SER A 135 11.66 8.55 -7.51
CA SER A 135 11.51 8.23 -8.93
C SER A 135 10.11 8.57 -9.43
N PRO A 136 9.94 9.07 -10.67
CA PRO A 136 8.63 9.27 -11.29
C PRO A 136 7.81 7.98 -11.46
N THR A 137 8.41 6.81 -11.23
CA THR A 137 7.71 5.52 -11.25
C THR A 137 7.93 4.76 -9.95
N THR A 138 8.20 5.44 -8.83
CA THR A 138 8.49 4.79 -7.56
C THR A 138 7.39 3.80 -7.16
N GLY A 139 7.80 2.64 -6.62
CA GLY A 139 6.92 1.84 -5.79
C GLY A 139 6.70 2.55 -4.46
N LEU A 140 5.57 2.31 -3.82
CA LEU A 140 5.29 2.73 -2.45
C LEU A 140 4.87 1.52 -1.63
N ALA A 141 5.42 1.43 -0.42
CA ALA A 141 4.93 0.54 0.63
C ALA A 141 4.89 1.30 1.94
N VAL A 142 3.96 0.95 2.83
CA VAL A 142 3.87 1.56 4.16
C VAL A 142 3.64 0.49 5.21
N ILE A 143 4.19 0.72 6.39
CA ILE A 143 3.86 0.01 7.62
C ILE A 143 3.53 1.02 8.71
N LEU A 144 2.62 0.64 9.61
CA LEU A 144 2.21 1.41 10.78
C LEU A 144 2.63 0.64 12.04
N LEU A 145 3.73 1.06 12.66
CA LEU A 145 4.38 0.36 13.77
C LEU A 145 3.64 0.52 15.11
N GLY A 146 2.69 1.45 15.20
CA GLY A 146 1.91 1.72 16.40
C GLY A 146 1.80 3.21 16.68
N ALA A 147 1.20 3.55 17.82
CA ALA A 147 0.97 4.95 18.20
C ALA A 147 2.28 5.72 18.46
N GLU A 148 3.29 5.06 19.02
CA GLU A 148 4.56 5.69 19.38
C GLU A 148 5.48 5.82 18.15
N ASP A 149 5.78 4.66 17.52
CA ASP A 149 6.70 4.54 16.39
C ASP A 149 6.14 5.02 15.05
N GLY A 150 4.82 5.17 14.94
CA GLY A 150 4.12 5.73 13.78
C GLY A 150 4.40 4.99 12.46
N TYR A 151 4.68 5.74 11.40
CA TYR A 151 4.77 5.20 10.03
C TYR A 151 6.20 4.98 9.57
N ARG A 152 6.39 3.98 8.71
CA ARG A 152 7.53 3.93 7.78
C ARG A 152 7.01 3.79 6.36
N VAL A 153 7.36 4.75 5.50
CA VAL A 153 7.01 4.79 4.08
C VAL A 153 8.25 4.51 3.25
N PHE A 154 8.19 3.50 2.41
CA PHE A 154 9.29 3.07 1.56
C PHE A 154 9.08 3.50 0.13
N TYR A 155 10.15 3.98 -0.51
CA TYR A 155 10.12 4.45 -1.89
C TYR A 155 11.46 4.25 -2.59
N ASN A 156 11.44 4.27 -3.92
CA ASN A 156 12.62 4.25 -4.78
C ASN A 156 13.05 5.69 -5.13
N ASP A 157 14.35 5.98 -5.02
CA ASP A 157 14.92 7.19 -5.63
C ASP A 157 15.08 7.03 -7.15
N VAL A 158 15.51 8.09 -7.83
CA VAL A 158 15.77 8.10 -9.29
C VAL A 158 16.85 7.11 -9.75
N ASP A 159 17.71 6.63 -8.85
CA ASP A 159 18.74 5.62 -9.12
C ASP A 159 18.20 4.18 -8.90
N GLY A 160 16.98 4.04 -8.38
CA GLY A 160 16.35 2.77 -8.04
C GLY A 160 16.69 2.24 -6.64
N ARG A 161 17.36 3.04 -5.79
CA ARG A 161 17.68 2.69 -4.39
C ARG A 161 16.46 2.83 -3.52
N VAL A 162 16.41 2.08 -2.41
CA VAL A 162 15.26 2.10 -1.50
C VAL A 162 15.55 2.99 -0.30
N HIS A 163 14.63 3.91 -0.03
CA HIS A 163 14.66 4.89 1.05
C HIS A 163 13.45 4.75 1.95
N ALA A 164 13.55 5.28 3.16
CA ALA A 164 12.45 5.37 4.11
C ALA A 164 12.18 6.81 4.54
N ILE A 165 10.91 7.15 4.71
CA ILE A 165 10.40 8.35 5.39
C ILE A 165 9.64 7.85 6.61
N ALA A 166 9.80 8.52 7.74
CA ALA A 166 9.14 8.17 8.99
C ALA A 166 8.30 9.33 9.52
N TYR A 167 7.22 8.97 10.20
CA TYR A 167 6.52 9.85 11.13
C TYR A 167 6.47 9.13 12.48
N THR A 168 6.79 9.83 13.56
CA THR A 168 6.73 9.31 14.93
C THR A 168 5.98 10.28 15.81
N SER A 169 5.36 9.80 16.88
CA SER A 169 4.69 10.67 17.85
C SER A 169 5.65 11.65 18.53
N ASP A 170 6.91 11.25 18.75
CA ASP A 170 7.96 12.08 19.35
C ASP A 170 8.33 13.29 18.49
N THR A 171 8.38 13.10 17.16
CA THR A 171 8.75 14.17 16.22
C THR A 171 7.54 14.97 15.80
N ALA A 172 6.37 14.35 15.74
CA ALA A 172 5.13 14.93 15.21
C ALA A 172 5.29 15.55 13.80
N GLU A 173 6.32 15.13 13.06
CA GLU A 173 6.66 15.60 11.72
C GLU A 173 7.20 14.45 10.86
N TRP A 174 7.02 14.57 9.54
CA TRP A 174 7.56 13.64 8.56
C TRP A 174 9.04 13.93 8.32
N LEU A 175 9.89 12.92 8.53
CA LEU A 175 11.34 13.04 8.39
C LEU A 175 11.92 11.94 7.53
N TYR A 176 12.99 12.27 6.81
CA TYR A 176 13.80 11.28 6.12
C TYR A 176 14.41 10.29 7.14
N ASN A 177 14.11 9.01 6.98
CA ASN A 177 14.53 7.94 7.90
C ASN A 177 15.74 7.14 7.40
N GLY A 178 16.31 7.52 6.26
CA GLY A 178 17.56 6.95 5.77
C GLY A 178 17.40 5.97 4.61
N VAL A 179 18.53 5.33 4.28
CA VAL A 179 18.61 4.36 3.18
C VAL A 179 18.32 2.96 3.72
N VAL A 180 17.44 2.24 3.04
CA VAL A 180 17.10 0.83 3.29
C VAL A 180 18.02 -0.09 2.50
N SER A 181 18.16 0.18 1.19
CA SER A 181 19.09 -0.53 0.32
C SER A 181 19.73 0.43 -0.67
N ARG A 182 21.04 0.26 -0.89
CA ARG A 182 21.81 0.97 -1.91
C ARG A 182 21.93 0.20 -3.21
N ASP A 183 21.40 -1.02 -3.28
CA ASP A 183 21.35 -1.78 -4.52
C ASP A 183 20.35 -1.14 -5.49
N ASN A 184 20.58 -1.35 -6.78
CA ASN A 184 19.70 -0.83 -7.82
C ASN A 184 18.66 -1.88 -8.15
N SER A 185 17.39 -1.58 -7.89
CA SER A 185 16.29 -2.47 -8.24
C SER A 185 16.01 -2.48 -9.76
N MET A 186 15.68 -3.65 -10.32
CA MET A 186 15.34 -3.78 -11.74
C MET A 186 14.00 -3.12 -12.10
N ALA A 187 13.08 -3.03 -11.15
CA ALA A 187 11.78 -2.41 -11.30
C ALA A 187 11.37 -1.72 -9.99
N HIS A 188 10.73 -0.57 -10.09
CA HIS A 188 10.30 0.23 -8.95
C HIS A 188 8.98 -0.29 -8.37
N VAL A 189 9.05 -1.44 -7.71
CA VAL A 189 7.95 -1.94 -6.88
C VAL A 189 8.52 -2.38 -5.54
N ILE A 190 7.74 -2.13 -4.48
CA ILE A 190 8.17 -2.37 -3.10
C ILE A 190 7.01 -3.04 -2.40
N ALA A 191 7.31 -4.08 -1.62
CA ALA A 191 6.41 -4.59 -0.61
C ALA A 191 7.12 -4.56 0.74
N ALA A 192 6.35 -4.38 1.81
CA ALA A 192 6.88 -4.39 3.16
C ALA A 192 5.92 -5.09 4.13
N THR A 193 6.49 -5.66 5.18
CA THR A 193 5.73 -6.22 6.30
C THR A 193 6.56 -6.10 7.58
N PHE A 194 5.91 -6.22 8.72
CA PHE A 194 6.54 -6.14 10.03
C PHE A 194 5.74 -6.99 11.02
N PRO A 195 6.38 -7.88 11.77
CA PRO A 195 5.81 -8.43 13.00
C PRO A 195 6.04 -7.48 14.20
N ASN A 196 7.06 -6.63 14.14
CA ASN A 196 7.37 -5.60 15.14
C ASN A 196 8.37 -4.56 14.57
N ASP A 197 8.57 -3.48 15.33
CA ASP A 197 9.47 -2.35 15.07
C ASP A 197 10.93 -2.75 14.80
N SER A 198 11.43 -3.77 15.50
CA SER A 198 12.80 -4.27 15.37
C SER A 198 12.99 -5.32 14.27
N ASN A 199 11.94 -5.61 13.50
CA ASN A 199 11.93 -6.68 12.51
C ASN A 199 11.09 -6.30 11.29
N ILE A 200 11.50 -5.26 10.57
CA ILE A 200 10.83 -4.83 9.34
C ILE A 200 11.44 -5.57 8.15
N THR A 201 10.62 -6.06 7.23
CA THR A 201 11.08 -6.68 5.99
C THR A 201 10.59 -5.87 4.80
N VAL A 202 11.49 -5.52 3.89
CA VAL A 202 11.21 -4.81 2.63
C VAL A 202 11.71 -5.67 1.47
N VAL A 203 10.92 -5.78 0.41
CA VAL A 203 11.21 -6.62 -0.75
C VAL A 203 11.13 -5.83 -2.03
N THR A 204 12.13 -6.02 -2.89
CA THR A 204 12.21 -5.42 -4.22
C THR A 204 12.72 -6.41 -5.27
N PRO A 205 12.41 -6.22 -6.56
CA PRO A 205 13.03 -6.98 -7.64
C PRO A 205 14.52 -6.68 -7.73
N LYS A 206 15.36 -7.71 -7.75
CA LYS A 206 16.80 -7.53 -7.99
C LYS A 206 17.11 -7.62 -9.48
N ASP A 207 16.71 -8.72 -10.09
CA ASP A 207 16.92 -8.97 -11.52
C ASP A 207 15.89 -9.96 -12.09
N ALA A 208 16.12 -10.41 -13.32
CA ALA A 208 15.23 -11.32 -14.04
C ALA A 208 15.11 -12.72 -13.43
N GLU A 209 15.91 -13.06 -12.41
CA GLU A 209 15.88 -14.35 -11.73
C GLU A 209 15.73 -14.24 -10.20
N ASN A 210 15.97 -13.06 -9.61
CA ASN A 210 16.10 -12.89 -8.17
C ASN A 210 15.30 -11.71 -7.62
N MET A 211 14.93 -11.84 -6.34
CA MET A 211 14.42 -10.77 -5.50
C MET A 211 15.47 -10.40 -4.44
N GLU A 212 15.40 -9.16 -3.97
CA GLU A 212 16.14 -8.65 -2.82
C GLU A 212 15.22 -8.53 -1.60
N ILE A 213 15.75 -8.90 -0.45
CA ILE A 213 15.14 -8.69 0.87
C ILE A 213 16.05 -7.76 1.66
N SER A 214 15.52 -6.63 2.09
CA SER A 214 16.14 -5.77 3.11
C SER A 214 15.39 -5.96 4.43
N ARG A 215 16.10 -6.40 5.47
CA ARG A 215 15.50 -6.64 6.79
C ARG A 215 16.15 -5.75 7.83
N PHE A 216 15.34 -4.97 8.52
CA PHE A 216 15.75 -4.22 9.70
C PHE A 216 15.84 -5.17 10.88
N TYR A 217 16.88 -5.04 11.67
CA TYR A 217 17.12 -5.89 12.81
C TYR A 217 17.48 -5.08 14.07
N GLY A 218 17.48 -5.75 15.22
CA GLY A 218 17.73 -5.13 16.52
C GLY A 218 19.12 -4.51 16.73
N ASP A 219 20.06 -4.69 15.79
CA ASP A 219 21.34 -3.96 15.78
C ASP A 219 21.23 -2.56 15.14
N GLY A 220 20.04 -2.18 14.68
CA GLY A 220 19.76 -0.89 14.08
C GLY A 220 20.18 -0.79 12.61
N LEU A 221 20.54 -1.90 11.97
CA LEU A 221 20.95 -1.93 10.57
C LEU A 221 19.93 -2.64 9.69
N TRP A 222 19.90 -2.23 8.43
CA TRP A 222 19.24 -2.98 7.37
C TRP A 222 20.23 -3.97 6.79
N HIS A 223 19.93 -5.26 6.88
CA HIS A 223 20.69 -6.34 6.26
C HIS A 223 20.02 -6.76 4.95
N VAL A 224 20.82 -6.91 3.91
CA VAL A 224 20.35 -7.11 2.54
C VAL A 224 20.73 -8.50 2.06
N SER A 225 19.75 -9.28 1.62
CA SER A 225 19.92 -10.64 1.10
C SER A 225 19.14 -10.83 -0.19
N THR A 226 19.39 -11.93 -0.90
CA THR A 226 18.75 -12.20 -2.18
C THR A 226 18.42 -13.67 -2.30
N PHE A 227 17.40 -13.97 -3.10
CA PHE A 227 17.00 -15.33 -3.45
C PHE A 227 16.40 -15.37 -4.85
N PRO A 228 16.40 -16.53 -5.56
CA PRO A 228 16.97 -17.82 -5.14
C PRO A 228 18.50 -17.84 -5.09
N THR A 229 19.17 -16.95 -5.81
CA THR A 229 20.64 -16.85 -5.79
C THR A 229 21.07 -15.89 -4.67
N PRO A 230 21.93 -16.30 -3.73
CA PRO A 230 22.38 -15.45 -2.63
C PRO A 230 23.46 -14.46 -3.10
N LEU A 231 23.69 -13.41 -2.31
CA LEU A 231 24.83 -12.51 -2.47
C LEU A 231 26.16 -13.23 -2.19
N THR A 232 27.26 -12.62 -2.63
CA THR A 232 28.63 -13.02 -2.28
C THR A 232 28.99 -12.66 -0.84
N LEU A 233 28.42 -11.58 -0.32
CA LEU A 233 28.58 -11.11 1.07
C LEU A 233 27.60 -11.82 2.01
N GLN A 234 27.66 -13.14 2.07
CA GLN A 234 26.85 -13.91 3.03
C GLN A 234 27.37 -13.72 4.45
N GLY A 235 26.48 -13.81 5.43
CA GLY A 235 26.86 -13.91 6.83
C GLY A 235 27.20 -15.35 7.21
N PRO A 236 27.29 -15.65 8.52
CA PRO A 236 27.46 -17.01 9.03
C PRO A 236 26.41 -17.98 8.45
N GLU A 237 26.82 -19.22 8.16
CA GLU A 237 25.99 -20.28 7.54
C GLU A 237 24.67 -20.54 8.30
N ASP A 238 24.66 -20.29 9.62
CA ASP A 238 23.50 -20.50 10.49
C ASP A 238 22.76 -19.19 10.87
N SER A 239 22.91 -18.12 10.10
CA SER A 239 22.29 -16.82 10.41
C SER A 239 21.41 -16.29 9.27
N PHE A 240 20.31 -15.63 9.63
CA PHE A 240 19.46 -14.88 8.68
C PHE A 240 20.08 -13.54 8.22
N PHE A 241 21.24 -13.17 8.76
CA PHE A 241 21.86 -11.88 8.54
C PHE A 241 22.98 -12.03 7.54
N THR A 242 23.03 -11.15 6.55
CA THR A 242 24.14 -11.07 5.59
C THR A 242 25.17 -10.05 6.07
N ASN A 243 26.38 -10.14 5.52
CA ASN A 243 27.39 -9.09 5.71
C ASN A 243 27.11 -7.84 4.84
N ALA A 244 26.12 -7.92 3.95
CA ALA A 244 25.65 -6.78 3.16
C ALA A 244 24.62 -5.99 3.97
N THR A 245 24.85 -4.69 4.14
CA THR A 245 23.95 -3.79 4.87
C THR A 245 23.62 -2.54 4.05
N ASN A 246 22.77 -1.65 4.57
CA ASN A 246 22.55 -0.33 3.98
C ASN A 246 23.81 0.57 3.90
N ALA A 247 24.93 0.17 4.52
CA ALA A 247 26.23 0.82 4.35
C ALA A 247 27.06 0.23 3.18
N THR A 248 26.70 -0.95 2.67
CA THR A 248 27.38 -1.59 1.54
C THR A 248 27.25 -0.75 0.28
N ARG A 249 28.33 -0.62 -0.49
CA ARG A 249 28.32 0.17 -1.73
C ARG A 249 27.47 -0.56 -2.79
N ALA A 250 26.76 0.21 -3.61
CA ALA A 250 25.89 -0.33 -4.68
C ALA A 250 26.56 -1.42 -5.55
N GLY A 251 27.82 -1.23 -5.95
CA GLY A 251 28.56 -2.18 -6.79
C GLY A 251 29.01 -3.48 -6.10
N ASP A 252 28.79 -3.61 -4.79
CA ASP A 252 29.22 -4.74 -3.97
C ASP A 252 28.07 -5.72 -3.65
N PHE A 253 26.82 -5.40 -4.01
CA PHE A 253 25.66 -6.32 -3.95
C PHE A 253 25.69 -7.37 -5.07
N ARG A 254 26.80 -8.11 -5.17
CA ARG A 254 27.05 -9.09 -6.22
C ARG A 254 26.48 -10.45 -5.84
N LEU A 255 25.76 -11.08 -6.77
CA LEU A 255 25.30 -12.46 -6.66
C LEU A 255 26.47 -13.45 -6.66
N ASN A 256 26.35 -14.53 -5.88
CA ASN A 256 27.28 -15.64 -5.91
C ASN A 256 27.03 -16.50 -7.16
N THR A 257 27.70 -16.19 -8.26
CA THR A 257 27.55 -16.89 -9.54
C THR A 257 28.02 -18.35 -9.55
N THR A 258 28.68 -18.80 -8.48
CA THR A 258 29.05 -20.21 -8.30
C THR A 258 27.95 -21.04 -7.64
N PHE A 259 26.99 -20.37 -6.98
CA PHE A 259 25.83 -21.02 -6.42
C PHE A 259 24.82 -21.34 -7.53
N THR A 260 24.33 -22.59 -7.55
CA THR A 260 23.28 -23.02 -8.48
C THR A 260 22.00 -23.23 -7.68
N PRO A 261 20.97 -22.39 -7.85
CA PRO A 261 19.75 -22.53 -7.09
C PRO A 261 19.01 -23.82 -7.48
N SER A 262 18.41 -24.48 -6.50
CA SER A 262 17.62 -25.72 -6.69
C SER A 262 16.24 -25.46 -7.28
N TRP A 263 15.80 -24.21 -7.30
CA TRP A 263 14.50 -23.76 -7.79
C TRP A 263 14.62 -22.36 -8.43
N ARG A 264 13.55 -21.91 -9.08
CA ARG A 264 13.47 -20.60 -9.73
C ARG A 264 12.14 -19.95 -9.40
N LEU A 265 12.10 -18.62 -9.38
CA LEU A 265 10.84 -17.88 -9.27
C LEU A 265 9.92 -18.24 -10.45
N PRO A 266 8.71 -18.76 -10.21
CA PRO A 266 7.78 -19.15 -11.27
C PRO A 266 7.30 -17.93 -12.06
N ALA A 267 7.35 -18.03 -13.40
CA ALA A 267 6.88 -17.00 -14.32
C ALA A 267 7.43 -15.57 -14.04
N TRP A 268 8.64 -15.46 -13.52
CA TRP A 268 9.30 -14.21 -13.13
C TRP A 268 10.22 -13.68 -14.23
N ASP A 269 10.22 -12.36 -14.42
CA ASP A 269 11.08 -11.63 -15.37
C ASP A 269 11.78 -10.41 -14.74
N GLY A 270 11.68 -10.24 -13.43
CA GLY A 270 12.24 -9.10 -12.69
C GLY A 270 11.42 -7.82 -12.77
N ARG A 271 10.25 -7.83 -13.43
CA ARG A 271 9.44 -6.63 -13.69
C ARG A 271 7.95 -6.86 -13.36
N PRO A 272 7.61 -7.36 -12.16
CA PRO A 272 6.21 -7.44 -11.75
C PRO A 272 5.59 -6.04 -11.67
N ALA A 273 4.29 -5.94 -11.89
CA ALA A 273 3.57 -4.67 -11.75
C ALA A 273 3.27 -4.29 -10.28
N ALA A 274 3.22 -5.29 -9.40
CA ALA A 274 3.04 -5.12 -7.96
C ALA A 274 3.68 -6.29 -7.21
N LEU A 275 4.11 -6.01 -5.97
CA LEU A 275 4.47 -7.01 -4.97
C LEU A 275 3.56 -6.82 -3.76
N GLY A 276 3.21 -7.92 -3.10
CA GLY A 276 2.51 -7.89 -1.82
C GLY A 276 3.21 -8.77 -0.81
N MET A 277 3.06 -8.46 0.47
CA MET A 277 3.61 -9.26 1.55
C MET A 277 2.61 -9.50 2.66
N ALA A 278 2.74 -10.66 3.30
CA ALA A 278 2.08 -10.98 4.56
C ALA A 278 3.05 -11.77 5.44
N GLU A 279 2.93 -11.62 6.75
CA GLU A 279 3.62 -12.45 7.73
C GLU A 279 2.59 -12.98 8.74
N ASP A 280 2.63 -14.28 9.02
CA ASP A 280 1.75 -14.89 10.01
C ASP A 280 2.40 -14.94 11.40
N ARG A 281 1.62 -15.23 12.45
CA ARG A 281 2.11 -15.42 13.82
C ARG A 281 3.21 -16.48 14.02
N GLN A 282 3.46 -17.32 13.02
CA GLN A 282 4.58 -18.28 13.03
C GLN A 282 5.82 -17.70 12.34
N TYR A 283 5.81 -16.41 12.04
CA TYR A 283 6.84 -15.67 11.32
C TYR A 283 7.10 -16.18 9.89
N THR A 284 6.10 -16.86 9.29
CA THR A 284 6.16 -17.27 7.89
C THR A 284 5.96 -16.04 7.00
N ARG A 285 7.03 -15.58 6.36
CA ARG A 285 6.97 -14.47 5.40
C ARG A 285 6.49 -14.99 4.05
N SER A 286 5.44 -14.39 3.53
CA SER A 286 4.91 -14.69 2.20
C SER A 286 5.00 -13.47 1.30
N ILE A 287 5.55 -13.64 0.11
CA ILE A 287 5.60 -12.65 -0.96
C ILE A 287 4.64 -13.10 -2.06
N PHE A 288 3.86 -12.16 -2.58
CA PHE A 288 2.87 -12.41 -3.63
C PHE A 288 3.14 -11.54 -4.85
N TYR A 289 2.96 -12.11 -6.03
CA TYR A 289 3.03 -11.40 -7.31
C TYR A 289 2.16 -12.08 -8.37
N ILE A 290 1.75 -11.31 -9.38
CA ILE A 290 1.17 -11.87 -10.61
C ILE A 290 2.31 -12.12 -11.60
N GLY A 291 2.49 -13.37 -12.02
CA GLY A 291 3.55 -13.76 -12.96
C GLY A 291 3.25 -13.37 -14.41
N THR A 292 4.25 -13.53 -15.27
CA THR A 292 4.12 -13.39 -16.73
C THR A 292 3.08 -14.35 -17.36
N ASP A 293 2.70 -15.39 -16.62
CA ASP A 293 1.63 -16.34 -16.96
C ASP A 293 0.23 -15.90 -16.49
N SER A 294 0.12 -14.68 -15.92
CA SER A 294 -1.09 -14.12 -15.30
C SER A 294 -1.60 -14.88 -14.08
N ASN A 295 -0.80 -15.79 -13.50
CA ASN A 295 -1.17 -16.49 -12.28
C ASN A 295 -0.69 -15.73 -11.03
N LEU A 296 -1.46 -15.83 -9.95
CA LEU A 296 -1.02 -15.44 -8.62
C LEU A 296 -0.06 -16.48 -8.07
N HIS A 297 1.16 -16.04 -7.72
CA HIS A 297 2.21 -16.85 -7.12
C HIS A 297 2.45 -16.44 -5.67
N GLN A 298 2.82 -17.41 -4.83
CA GLN A 298 3.23 -17.20 -3.44
C GLN A 298 4.62 -17.78 -3.23
N ILE A 299 5.53 -16.96 -2.73
CA ILE A 299 6.86 -17.38 -2.29
C ILE A 299 6.94 -17.24 -0.78
N GLY A 300 7.23 -18.33 -0.08
CA GLY A 300 7.29 -18.35 1.37
C GLY A 300 8.70 -18.55 1.89
N ASN A 301 9.05 -17.90 2.99
CA ASN A 301 10.19 -18.26 3.82
C ASN A 301 9.70 -19.19 4.94
N LEU A 302 10.09 -20.46 4.86
CA LEU A 302 9.76 -21.48 5.85
C LEU A 302 11.04 -22.23 6.20
N ASP A 303 11.29 -22.39 7.50
CA ASP A 303 12.51 -23.01 8.03
C ASP A 303 13.77 -22.38 7.42
N PHE A 304 13.84 -21.06 7.44
CA PHE A 304 14.98 -20.27 6.95
C PHE A 304 15.23 -20.37 5.43
N GLU A 305 14.37 -21.08 4.69
CA GLU A 305 14.52 -21.29 3.26
C GLU A 305 13.36 -20.67 2.47
N TRP A 306 13.71 -19.92 1.43
CA TRP A 306 12.74 -19.43 0.45
C TRP A 306 12.34 -20.55 -0.52
N ARG A 307 11.03 -20.70 -0.76
CA ARG A 307 10.47 -21.68 -1.68
C ARG A 307 9.12 -21.21 -2.23
N GLU A 308 8.75 -21.72 -3.40
CA GLU A 308 7.38 -21.56 -3.92
C GLU A 308 6.39 -22.33 -3.06
N PHE A 309 5.28 -21.70 -2.70
CA PHE A 309 4.15 -22.37 -2.07
C PHE A 309 3.15 -22.76 -3.15
N ALA A 310 2.66 -24.00 -3.06
CA ALA A 310 1.72 -24.52 -4.05
C ALA A 310 0.43 -23.70 -4.04
N ARG A 311 -0.05 -23.35 -5.23
CA ARG A 311 -1.42 -22.86 -5.44
C ARG A 311 -2.43 -23.90 -4.92
N PRO A 312 -3.66 -23.48 -4.56
CA PRO A 312 -4.70 -24.42 -4.16
C PRO A 312 -4.91 -25.53 -5.20
N ALA A 313 -5.31 -26.73 -4.74
CA ALA A 313 -5.39 -27.92 -5.58
C ALA A 313 -6.32 -27.77 -6.81
N ASP A 314 -7.35 -26.93 -6.70
CA ASP A 314 -8.28 -26.64 -7.80
C ASP A 314 -7.71 -25.65 -8.84
N GLY A 315 -6.46 -25.19 -8.66
CA GLY A 315 -5.72 -24.38 -9.63
C GLY A 315 -6.45 -23.10 -10.03
N ASP A 316 -6.63 -22.92 -11.34
CA ASP A 316 -7.32 -21.76 -11.92
C ASP A 316 -8.81 -21.65 -11.53
N ALA A 317 -9.42 -22.74 -11.02
CA ALA A 317 -10.79 -22.68 -10.49
C ALA A 317 -10.83 -22.12 -9.05
N ALA A 318 -9.76 -22.29 -8.27
CA ALA A 318 -9.63 -21.65 -6.96
C ALA A 318 -9.10 -20.23 -7.11
N TRP A 319 -7.97 -20.04 -7.78
CA TRP A 319 -7.39 -18.71 -8.02
C TRP A 319 -7.44 -18.42 -9.51
N PRO A 320 -8.45 -17.68 -10.00
CA PRO A 320 -8.55 -17.36 -11.42
C PRO A 320 -7.34 -16.54 -11.86
N ARG A 321 -7.00 -16.63 -13.15
CA ARG A 321 -5.95 -15.80 -13.74
C ARG A 321 -6.28 -14.33 -13.62
N ALA A 322 -5.27 -13.50 -13.40
CA ALA A 322 -5.41 -12.06 -13.45
C ALA A 322 -5.75 -11.60 -14.88
N ASP A 323 -6.50 -10.50 -14.98
CA ASP A 323 -6.80 -9.85 -16.24
C ASP A 323 -5.53 -9.19 -16.81
N PRO A 324 -5.04 -9.60 -17.99
CA PRO A 324 -3.88 -8.97 -18.60
C PRO A 324 -4.07 -7.46 -18.85
N ALA A 325 -5.31 -7.00 -19.06
CA ALA A 325 -5.62 -5.58 -19.24
C ALA A 325 -5.46 -4.78 -17.94
N ALA A 326 -5.53 -5.43 -16.78
CA ALA A 326 -5.29 -4.83 -15.47
C ALA A 326 -3.79 -4.77 -15.10
N GLY A 327 -2.90 -5.17 -16.01
CA GLY A 327 -1.45 -5.02 -15.85
C GLY A 327 -0.82 -5.90 -14.77
N GLY A 328 -1.53 -6.86 -14.17
CA GLY A 328 -0.99 -7.71 -13.10
C GLY A 328 -0.92 -7.05 -11.72
N GLN A 329 -1.74 -6.01 -11.51
CA GLN A 329 -1.89 -5.33 -10.22
C GLN A 329 -2.45 -6.25 -9.13
N LEU A 330 -1.95 -6.09 -7.90
CA LEU A 330 -2.48 -6.75 -6.71
C LEU A 330 -2.30 -5.86 -5.47
N ALA A 331 -3.08 -6.14 -4.42
CA ALA A 331 -2.86 -5.61 -3.08
C ALA A 331 -3.03 -6.70 -2.02
N VAL A 332 -2.35 -6.57 -0.88
CA VAL A 332 -2.41 -7.54 0.22
C VAL A 332 -2.73 -6.82 1.52
N ALA A 333 -3.75 -7.30 2.22
CA ALA A 333 -4.03 -6.95 3.60
C ALA A 333 -3.73 -8.15 4.48
N SER A 334 -3.02 -7.97 5.59
CA SER A 334 -2.72 -9.06 6.52
C SER A 334 -2.75 -8.60 7.96
N ASP A 335 -3.17 -9.50 8.83
CA ASP A 335 -3.07 -9.36 10.27
C ASP A 335 -2.18 -10.47 10.84
N PHE A 336 -1.06 -10.04 11.41
CA PHE A 336 -0.11 -10.93 12.05
C PHE A 336 -0.75 -11.71 13.21
N GLY A 337 -1.55 -11.03 14.04
CA GLY A 337 -2.10 -11.59 15.28
C GLY A 337 -3.05 -12.77 15.05
N THR A 338 -3.92 -12.66 14.05
CA THR A 338 -4.88 -13.73 13.70
C THR A 338 -4.42 -14.65 12.57
N SER A 339 -3.21 -14.46 12.02
CA SER A 339 -2.71 -15.20 10.85
C SER A 339 -3.70 -15.15 9.68
N GLN A 340 -4.27 -13.97 9.43
CA GLN A 340 -5.17 -13.73 8.32
C GLN A 340 -4.47 -12.92 7.24
N ALA A 341 -4.74 -13.27 5.99
CA ALA A 341 -4.33 -12.47 4.84
C ALA A 341 -5.45 -12.44 3.80
N ARG A 342 -5.48 -11.38 2.99
CA ARG A 342 -6.37 -11.20 1.85
C ARG A 342 -5.55 -10.66 0.70
N ILE A 343 -5.75 -11.24 -0.48
CA ILE A 343 -5.11 -10.79 -1.71
C ILE A 343 -6.19 -10.33 -2.66
N TYR A 344 -6.06 -9.11 -3.16
CA TYR A 344 -6.99 -8.49 -4.09
C TYR A 344 -6.33 -8.32 -5.45
N TYR A 345 -7.02 -8.72 -6.52
CA TYR A 345 -6.59 -8.50 -7.89
C TYR A 345 -7.77 -8.56 -8.85
N ARG A 346 -7.60 -8.09 -10.09
CA ARG A 346 -8.64 -8.18 -11.12
C ARG A 346 -8.54 -9.50 -11.86
N ALA A 347 -9.62 -10.29 -11.87
CA ALA A 347 -9.67 -11.57 -12.58
C ALA A 347 -10.03 -11.42 -14.06
N ALA A 348 -9.43 -12.25 -14.90
CA ALA A 348 -9.73 -12.34 -16.33
C ALA A 348 -11.19 -12.77 -16.58
N GLY A 349 -11.73 -12.43 -17.76
CA GLY A 349 -13.09 -12.80 -18.14
C GLY A 349 -14.19 -11.89 -17.56
N GLY A 350 -13.83 -10.69 -17.11
CA GLY A 350 -14.76 -9.67 -16.67
C GLY A 350 -14.13 -8.45 -15.99
N GLY A 351 -12.82 -8.46 -15.68
CA GLY A 351 -12.11 -7.36 -15.02
C GLY A 351 -12.56 -7.13 -13.57
N ARG A 352 -13.30 -8.09 -13.01
CA ARG A 352 -13.91 -8.00 -11.68
C ARG A 352 -12.85 -8.18 -10.61
N LEU A 353 -13.00 -7.41 -9.54
CA LEU A 353 -12.11 -7.45 -8.39
C LEU A 353 -12.45 -8.69 -7.55
N VAL A 354 -11.46 -9.55 -7.34
CA VAL A 354 -11.60 -10.78 -6.56
C VAL A 354 -10.72 -10.72 -5.32
N GLU A 355 -11.13 -11.46 -4.29
CA GLU A 355 -10.41 -11.66 -3.05
C GLU A 355 -10.02 -13.13 -2.92
N ALA A 356 -8.74 -13.44 -2.76
CA ALA A 356 -8.27 -14.72 -2.24
C ALA A 356 -8.00 -14.58 -0.73
N ALA A 357 -8.76 -15.31 0.09
CA ALA A 357 -8.68 -15.21 1.54
C ALA A 357 -7.87 -16.35 2.16
N CYS A 358 -6.92 -16.00 3.04
CA CYS A 358 -6.22 -16.93 3.90
C CYS A 358 -6.71 -16.81 5.35
N SER A 359 -7.00 -17.94 5.97
CA SER A 359 -7.28 -18.03 7.41
C SER A 359 -6.48 -19.19 7.99
N ARG A 360 -5.61 -18.91 8.97
CA ARG A 360 -4.78 -19.93 9.64
C ARG A 360 -3.94 -20.76 8.67
N GLY A 361 -3.38 -20.12 7.64
CA GLY A 361 -2.56 -20.78 6.61
C GLY A 361 -3.35 -21.56 5.55
N ILE A 362 -4.68 -21.55 5.59
CA ILE A 362 -5.52 -22.21 4.60
C ILE A 362 -6.12 -21.16 3.66
N TRP A 363 -5.80 -21.29 2.38
CA TRP A 363 -6.36 -20.46 1.32
C TRP A 363 -7.71 -20.96 0.83
N ALA A 364 -8.68 -20.05 0.77
CA ALA A 364 -9.97 -20.26 0.12
C ALA A 364 -9.87 -19.98 -1.39
N SER A 365 -10.83 -20.50 -2.14
CA SER A 365 -11.07 -20.08 -3.52
C SER A 365 -11.40 -18.59 -3.56
N ALA A 366 -10.91 -17.91 -4.59
CA ALA A 366 -11.11 -16.49 -4.76
C ALA A 366 -12.57 -16.19 -5.10
N THR A 367 -13.11 -15.15 -4.48
CA THR A 367 -14.50 -14.71 -4.66
C THR A 367 -14.55 -13.27 -5.12
N GLU A 368 -15.51 -12.93 -5.96
CA GLU A 368 -15.76 -11.54 -6.36
C GLU A 368 -16.16 -10.69 -5.15
N LEU A 369 -15.65 -9.46 -5.09
CA LEU A 369 -16.03 -8.55 -4.03
C LEU A 369 -17.50 -8.11 -4.19
N PRO A 370 -18.26 -8.04 -3.08
CA PRO A 370 -19.61 -7.49 -3.11
C PRO A 370 -19.58 -6.00 -3.49
N SER A 371 -20.54 -5.58 -4.31
CA SER A 371 -20.67 -4.18 -4.76
C SER A 371 -21.71 -3.37 -3.98
N PHE A 372 -22.44 -4.01 -3.06
CA PHE A 372 -23.39 -3.38 -2.15
C PHE A 372 -23.59 -4.26 -0.92
N ASN A 373 -24.00 -3.66 0.19
CA ASN A 373 -24.33 -4.39 1.41
C ASN A 373 -25.75 -4.98 1.29
N ALA A 374 -25.87 -6.27 0.99
CA ALA A 374 -27.17 -6.94 0.90
C ALA A 374 -27.92 -7.05 2.25
N THR A 375 -27.23 -6.76 3.36
CA THR A 375 -27.72 -6.86 4.74
C THR A 375 -27.90 -5.50 5.44
N ALA A 376 -27.63 -4.38 4.76
CA ALA A 376 -27.96 -3.07 5.31
C ALA A 376 -29.49 -2.92 5.39
N PRO A 377 -30.06 -2.41 6.50
CA PRO A 377 -31.48 -2.12 6.56
C PRO A 377 -31.83 -1.17 5.41
N SER A 378 -32.77 -1.57 4.56
CA SER A 378 -33.29 -0.72 3.50
C SER A 378 -33.66 0.63 4.10
N ALA A 379 -33.07 1.72 3.60
CA ALA A 379 -33.51 3.05 3.95
C ALA A 379 -35.00 3.14 3.64
N ASP A 380 -35.77 3.26 4.71
CA ASP A 380 -37.22 3.28 4.76
C ASP A 380 -37.72 4.35 3.78
N SER A 381 -38.21 3.92 2.62
CA SER A 381 -38.99 4.79 1.75
C SER A 381 -40.36 4.93 2.39
N GLY A 382 -40.44 5.90 3.30
CA GLY A 382 -41.69 6.36 3.89
C GLY A 382 -42.69 6.68 2.79
N SER A 383 -43.74 5.88 2.73
CA SER A 383 -44.96 6.18 2.01
C SER A 383 -46.11 5.94 2.98
N GLU A 384 -46.58 7.04 3.55
CA GLU A 384 -47.73 7.12 4.42
C GLU A 384 -49.01 6.58 3.76
N THR A 385 -49.80 5.89 4.59
CA THR A 385 -51.27 5.80 4.62
C THR A 385 -52.01 5.25 3.40
N SER A 386 -52.73 4.15 3.61
CA SER A 386 -54.17 4.07 3.30
C SER A 386 -54.84 3.01 4.18
N GLU A 387 -56.03 3.37 4.65
CA GLU A 387 -56.90 2.75 5.63
C GLU A 387 -57.40 1.32 5.29
N ASP A 388 -57.69 0.55 6.34
CA ASP A 388 -58.45 -0.71 6.32
C ASP A 388 -59.84 -0.56 5.65
N PRO A 389 -60.43 -1.68 5.18
CA PRO A 389 -61.64 -2.13 5.87
C PRO A 389 -61.72 -3.66 6.12
N PRO A 390 -62.59 -4.08 7.06
CA PRO A 390 -62.58 -5.41 7.67
C PRO A 390 -63.43 -6.44 6.91
N GLY A 391 -63.08 -7.72 7.05
CA GLY A 391 -63.86 -8.84 6.53
C GLY A 391 -63.70 -10.10 7.37
N ASP A 392 -64.76 -10.42 8.12
CA ASP A 392 -65.05 -11.66 8.85
C ASP A 392 -64.98 -12.92 7.99
N GLY A 393 -64.66 -14.08 8.61
CA GLY A 393 -64.98 -15.39 8.04
C GLY A 393 -64.22 -16.60 8.60
N ASP A 394 -64.58 -17.02 9.80
CA ASP A 394 -64.76 -18.39 10.30
C ASP A 394 -63.84 -19.57 9.90
N ASP A 395 -63.30 -20.17 10.98
CA ASP A 395 -63.28 -21.60 11.33
C ASP A 395 -62.82 -22.66 10.30
N ALA A 396 -61.66 -23.27 10.58
CA ALA A 396 -61.62 -24.66 11.06
C ALA A 396 -60.20 -25.06 11.49
N SER A 397 -60.03 -25.35 12.79
CA SER A 397 -59.01 -26.29 13.29
C SER A 397 -59.64 -27.69 13.37
N PRO A 398 -58.87 -28.79 13.24
CA PRO A 398 -58.28 -29.35 14.46
C PRO A 398 -56.87 -29.98 14.32
N GLN A 399 -56.09 -29.78 15.39
CA GLN A 399 -55.21 -30.74 16.08
C GLN A 399 -54.19 -31.57 15.28
N GLN A 400 -52.89 -31.29 15.45
CA GLN A 400 -51.95 -31.81 16.47
C GLN A 400 -51.10 -32.97 15.93
N GLY A 401 -49.77 -32.79 16.03
CA GLY A 401 -48.79 -33.86 15.91
C GLY A 401 -47.46 -33.37 15.35
N GLU A 402 -46.58 -32.92 16.25
CA GLU A 402 -45.11 -33.04 16.25
C GLU A 402 -44.46 -33.40 14.90
N GLY A 403 -43.66 -32.56 14.24
CA GLY A 403 -42.46 -31.95 14.77
C GLY A 403 -41.25 -32.50 13.99
N GLU A 404 -40.89 -31.86 12.88
CA GLU A 404 -39.53 -31.85 12.34
C GLU A 404 -39.41 -30.73 11.31
N ALA A 405 -38.45 -29.83 11.56
CA ALA A 405 -38.24 -28.59 10.85
C ALA A 405 -37.79 -28.85 9.40
N GLY A 406 -38.74 -28.74 8.48
CA GLY A 406 -38.49 -28.73 7.04
C GLY A 406 -37.82 -27.44 6.59
N LEU A 407 -36.64 -27.61 6.00
CA LEU A 407 -35.98 -26.68 5.09
C LEU A 407 -37.00 -26.17 4.05
N THR A 408 -37.20 -24.85 3.96
CA THR A 408 -38.02 -24.27 2.89
C THR A 408 -37.20 -24.12 1.60
N PRO A 409 -37.74 -24.51 0.42
CA PRO A 409 -37.00 -24.54 -0.86
C PRO A 409 -36.82 -23.15 -1.51
N GLY A 410 -36.28 -22.19 -0.76
CA GLY A 410 -36.11 -20.79 -1.21
C GLY A 410 -34.66 -20.35 -1.45
N ALA A 411 -33.65 -21.19 -1.20
CA ALA A 411 -32.23 -20.81 -1.22
C ALA A 411 -31.41 -21.45 -2.37
N LYS A 412 -32.03 -21.71 -3.52
CA LYS A 412 -31.32 -22.11 -4.74
C LYS A 412 -31.95 -21.48 -5.97
N ALA A 413 -31.12 -20.71 -6.69
CA ALA A 413 -31.27 -20.15 -8.04
C ALA A 413 -31.56 -18.63 -8.11
N GLY A 414 -30.62 -17.91 -8.71
CA GLY A 414 -30.73 -16.48 -9.03
C GLY A 414 -29.52 -15.95 -9.80
N ILE A 415 -29.15 -16.61 -10.90
CA ILE A 415 -28.23 -16.06 -11.92
C ILE A 415 -28.95 -14.85 -12.56
N GLY A 416 -28.43 -13.64 -12.34
CA GLY A 416 -28.93 -12.41 -12.94
C GLY A 416 -28.23 -12.11 -14.27
N VAL A 417 -28.89 -12.44 -15.38
CA VAL A 417 -28.57 -11.96 -16.74
C VAL A 417 -29.21 -10.57 -16.91
N SER A 418 -28.43 -9.50 -17.07
CA SER A 418 -28.96 -8.19 -17.47
C SER A 418 -28.74 -7.95 -18.97
N ILE A 419 -29.83 -8.02 -19.73
CA ILE A 419 -29.86 -7.65 -21.16
C ILE A 419 -30.06 -6.13 -21.30
N SER A 420 -29.21 -5.57 -22.16
CA SER A 420 -29.17 -4.25 -22.75
C SER A 420 -30.52 -3.64 -23.14
N LEU A 421 -30.74 -2.37 -22.79
CA LEU A 421 -31.51 -1.40 -23.60
C LEU A 421 -30.96 0.02 -23.34
N GLY A 422 -30.01 0.44 -24.16
CA GLY A 422 -29.36 1.75 -24.09
C GLY A 422 -29.33 2.50 -25.42
N VAL A 423 -30.43 2.46 -26.18
CA VAL A 423 -30.61 3.30 -27.37
C VAL A 423 -31.15 4.65 -26.92
N PHE A 424 -30.29 5.58 -26.47
CA PHE A 424 -30.49 7.04 -26.49
C PHE A 424 -29.24 7.88 -26.11
N ALA A 425 -28.07 7.28 -25.84
CA ALA A 425 -26.88 8.02 -25.40
C ALA A 425 -26.05 8.72 -26.52
N ILE A 426 -26.30 8.43 -27.80
CA ILE A 426 -25.48 8.96 -28.91
C ILE A 426 -25.94 10.37 -29.34
N GLY A 427 -27.18 10.77 -29.03
CA GLY A 427 -27.70 12.10 -29.39
C GLY A 427 -27.24 13.23 -28.45
N GLY A 428 -27.16 12.96 -27.14
CA GLY A 428 -26.84 13.96 -26.12
C GLY A 428 -25.37 14.41 -26.12
N THR A 429 -24.46 13.49 -26.40
CA THR A 429 -23.01 13.74 -26.40
C THR A 429 -22.57 14.63 -27.55
N LEU A 430 -23.19 14.52 -28.74
CA LEU A 430 -22.88 15.39 -29.88
C LEU A 430 -23.36 16.84 -29.67
N ALA A 431 -24.51 17.01 -29.00
CA ALA A 431 -25.07 18.34 -28.70
C ALA A 431 -24.25 19.07 -27.63
N ALA A 432 -23.83 18.37 -26.56
CA ALA A 432 -22.98 18.93 -25.52
C ALA A 432 -21.59 19.35 -26.07
N PHE A 433 -20.99 18.52 -26.94
CA PHE A 433 -19.71 18.82 -27.57
C PHE A 433 -19.76 20.06 -28.48
N LEU A 434 -20.85 20.27 -29.22
CA LEU A 434 -21.02 21.45 -30.08
C LEU A 434 -21.30 22.75 -29.30
N ILE A 435 -21.93 22.66 -28.13
CA ILE A 435 -22.19 23.81 -27.25
C ILE A 435 -20.90 24.24 -26.54
N ILE A 436 -20.10 23.28 -26.05
CA ILE A 436 -18.80 23.56 -25.40
C ILE A 436 -17.80 24.16 -26.39
N ARG A 437 -17.75 23.67 -27.63
CA ARG A 437 -16.88 24.21 -28.68
C ARG A 437 -17.26 25.64 -29.11
N ARG A 438 -18.52 26.05 -28.95
CA ARG A 438 -18.97 27.41 -29.24
C ARG A 438 -18.65 28.40 -28.12
N SER A 439 -18.53 27.95 -26.87
CA SER A 439 -18.23 28.84 -25.73
C SER A 439 -16.73 29.14 -25.60
N GLN A 440 -15.85 28.19 -25.94
CA GLN A 440 -14.39 28.38 -25.90
C GLN A 440 -13.93 29.45 -26.90
N ARG A 441 -14.54 29.51 -28.10
CA ARG A 441 -14.26 30.58 -29.09
C ARG A 441 -14.65 32.00 -28.63
N ARG A 442 -15.43 32.13 -27.55
CA ARG A 442 -15.76 33.43 -26.95
C ARG A 442 -14.79 33.84 -25.83
N LYS A 443 -13.99 32.91 -25.30
CA LYS A 443 -12.98 33.19 -24.26
C LYS A 443 -11.69 33.71 -24.90
N ASP A 444 -11.27 33.13 -26.02
CA ASP A 444 -10.05 33.55 -26.74
C ASP A 444 -10.16 34.96 -27.36
N LYS A 445 -11.38 35.49 -27.51
CA LYS A 445 -11.60 36.87 -27.97
C LYS A 445 -11.55 37.90 -26.84
N LYS A 446 -11.61 37.49 -25.56
CA LYS A 446 -11.54 38.40 -24.40
C LYS A 446 -10.13 38.52 -23.82
N GLU A 447 -9.23 37.57 -24.09
CA GLU A 447 -7.82 37.68 -23.67
C GLU A 447 -6.93 38.49 -24.64
N LEU A 448 -7.34 38.64 -25.90
CA LEU A 448 -6.59 39.42 -26.90
C LEU A 448 -6.89 40.93 -26.90
N GLU A 449 -7.87 41.40 -26.13
CA GLU A 449 -8.21 42.83 -26.00
C GLU A 449 -7.83 43.43 -24.62
N GLY A 450 -7.23 42.63 -23.72
CA GLY A 450 -6.96 43.03 -22.32
C GLY A 450 -5.51 43.41 -21.97
N SER A 451 -4.55 43.26 -22.89
CA SER A 451 -3.13 43.50 -22.59
C SER A 451 -2.56 44.69 -23.39
N GLU A 452 -3.08 45.89 -23.14
CA GLU A 452 -2.41 47.13 -23.53
C GLU A 452 -2.73 48.27 -22.54
N SER A 453 -2.02 48.32 -21.41
CA SER A 453 -1.72 49.53 -20.61
C SER A 453 -0.82 49.15 -19.42
N GLY A 454 0.29 49.87 -19.24
CA GLY A 454 1.45 49.44 -18.46
C GLY A 454 1.60 50.03 -17.05
N GLY A 455 2.77 49.80 -16.45
CA GLY A 455 3.17 50.41 -15.17
C GLY A 455 4.42 49.81 -14.52
N SER A 456 5.57 50.47 -14.70
CA SER A 456 6.91 50.16 -14.17
C SER A 456 7.04 50.35 -12.64
N ARG A 457 7.81 49.48 -11.93
CA ARG A 457 8.97 49.87 -11.07
C ARG A 457 9.64 48.71 -10.29
N ARG A 458 10.95 48.59 -10.55
CA ARG A 458 12.11 48.34 -9.65
C ARG A 458 12.14 47.14 -8.67
N SER A 459 13.07 46.22 -8.96
CA SER A 459 13.72 45.32 -8.00
C SER A 459 14.99 45.97 -7.38
N PRO A 460 15.32 45.71 -6.11
CA PRO A 460 16.68 45.86 -5.59
C PRO A 460 17.39 44.49 -5.50
N GLY A 461 18.63 44.43 -5.98
CA GLY A 461 19.52 43.28 -5.84
C GLY A 461 20.46 43.37 -4.63
N TYR A 462 21.03 42.23 -4.26
CA TYR A 462 22.24 42.07 -3.44
C TYR A 462 23.01 40.87 -4.05
N ALA A 463 24.17 41.10 -4.66
CA ALA A 463 25.52 41.21 -4.10
C ALA A 463 26.15 39.83 -3.78
N HIS A 464 26.98 39.40 -4.73
CA HIS A 464 27.77 38.17 -4.75
C HIS A 464 29.15 38.47 -4.15
N SER A 465 29.63 37.66 -3.21
CA SER A 465 31.02 37.69 -2.74
C SER A 465 31.58 36.28 -2.66
N GLN A 466 32.51 35.97 -3.56
CA GLN A 466 33.42 34.83 -3.46
C GLN A 466 34.58 35.14 -2.49
N PRO A 467 35.18 34.10 -1.90
CA PRO A 467 36.62 34.08 -1.66
C PRO A 467 37.31 32.80 -2.21
N PRO A 468 38.66 32.78 -2.26
CA PRO A 468 39.41 32.14 -3.34
C PRO A 468 39.90 30.71 -3.04
N THR A 469 40.29 30.06 -4.14
CA THR A 469 40.97 28.78 -4.27
C THR A 469 42.16 28.58 -3.33
N GLY A 470 42.15 27.46 -2.60
CA GLY A 470 43.30 26.88 -1.90
C GLY A 470 42.95 25.49 -1.33
N ASP A 471 43.39 24.44 -2.02
CA ASP A 471 43.49 23.05 -1.52
C ASP A 471 44.96 22.81 -1.08
N PRO A 472 45.34 21.79 -0.28
CA PRO A 472 44.56 20.59 0.10
C PRO A 472 44.68 20.13 1.58
N PHE A 473 43.93 19.07 1.91
CA PHE A 473 43.99 18.21 3.11
C PHE A 473 43.44 18.79 4.44
N HIS A 474 42.16 18.53 4.70
CA HIS A 474 41.66 17.88 5.93
C HIS A 474 40.17 17.53 5.72
N GLN A 475 39.87 16.25 5.54
CA GLN A 475 38.51 15.74 5.43
C GLN A 475 37.93 15.65 6.86
N GLN A 476 37.16 16.64 7.26
CA GLN A 476 36.35 16.59 8.48
C GLN A 476 35.06 15.82 8.18
N GLN A 477 34.92 14.66 8.83
CA GLN A 477 33.66 13.94 9.01
C GLN A 477 32.65 14.89 9.65
N HIS A 478 31.52 15.11 8.97
CA HIS A 478 30.31 15.54 9.64
C HIS A 478 29.57 14.28 10.08
N ASP A 479 29.81 13.88 11.33
CA ASP A 479 28.98 12.95 12.08
C ASP A 479 27.64 13.64 12.38
N GLY A 480 26.60 13.19 11.68
CA GLY A 480 25.20 13.51 11.96
C GLY A 480 24.43 12.21 12.22
N ALA A 481 24.95 11.38 13.14
CA ALA A 481 24.24 10.24 13.70
C ALA A 481 23.55 10.70 14.98
N TRP A 482 22.22 10.55 15.06
CA TRP A 482 21.47 10.76 16.30
C TRP A 482 21.86 9.68 17.34
N PRO A 483 21.90 10.02 18.63
CA PRO A 483 22.35 9.11 19.68
C PRO A 483 21.27 8.08 20.03
N LEU A 484 21.67 6.81 20.08
CA LEU A 484 20.90 5.71 20.65
C LEU A 484 20.55 5.99 22.12
N TRP A 485 19.32 5.67 22.49
CA TRP A 485 18.82 5.71 23.85
C TRP A 485 19.57 4.75 24.80
N SER A 486 19.61 5.20 26.05
CA SER A 486 20.28 4.65 27.23
C SER A 486 19.61 3.40 27.82
N GLN A 487 20.40 2.34 28.06
CA GLN A 487 20.03 1.22 28.93
C GLN A 487 19.91 1.66 30.40
N PRO A 488 18.93 1.16 31.18
CA PRO A 488 19.06 1.09 32.62
C PRO A 488 19.95 -0.12 32.99
N GLN A 489 21.07 0.16 33.65
CA GLN A 489 21.86 -0.85 34.34
C GLN A 489 21.06 -1.43 35.52
N THR A 490 20.78 -2.73 35.50
CA THR A 490 20.58 -3.51 36.72
C THR A 490 21.80 -4.39 36.96
N GLN A 491 22.59 -3.95 37.94
CA GLN A 491 23.52 -4.79 38.69
C GLN A 491 22.75 -5.95 39.33
N GLN A 492 23.14 -7.18 39.04
CA GLN A 492 22.97 -8.26 40.02
C GLN A 492 24.15 -9.23 39.94
N GLU A 493 25.09 -9.03 40.86
CA GLU A 493 25.99 -10.09 41.32
C GLU A 493 25.17 -11.31 41.73
N ASN A 494 25.57 -12.51 41.31
CA ASN A 494 25.70 -13.65 42.21
C ASN A 494 26.58 -14.74 41.61
N VAL A 495 27.71 -14.91 42.30
CA VAL A 495 28.61 -16.06 42.30
C VAL A 495 27.84 -17.32 42.71
N TRP A 496 27.96 -18.43 41.97
CA TRP A 496 28.19 -19.78 42.53
C TRP A 496 28.81 -20.69 41.46
N ASN A 497 29.81 -21.44 41.90
CA ASN A 497 30.77 -22.21 41.11
C ASN A 497 30.51 -23.72 41.25
N HIS A 498 31.01 -24.49 40.28
CA HIS A 498 31.42 -25.91 40.29
C HIS A 498 30.55 -27.06 39.72
N ASN A 499 31.07 -27.59 38.58
CA ASN A 499 31.42 -29.01 38.27
C ASN A 499 30.55 -29.87 37.32
N ASN A 500 30.99 -29.91 36.03
CA ASN A 500 31.25 -31.06 35.12
C ASN A 500 30.16 -32.12 34.78
N PRO A 501 30.32 -32.93 33.68
CA PRO A 501 30.59 -32.61 32.27
C PRO A 501 29.62 -33.33 31.29
N ALA A 502 29.68 -32.95 30.01
CA ALA A 502 29.31 -33.72 28.80
C ALA A 502 27.93 -34.42 28.74
N GLY A 503 27.02 -33.84 27.95
CA GLY A 503 25.83 -34.51 27.46
C GLY A 503 25.10 -33.63 26.45
N SER A 504 25.09 -34.07 25.20
CA SER A 504 24.37 -33.51 24.05
C SER A 504 23.02 -32.88 24.37
N GLY A 505 22.84 -31.62 23.99
CA GLY A 505 21.55 -30.94 23.97
C GLY A 505 21.59 -29.76 23.00
N MET A 506 20.94 -29.91 21.84
CA MET A 506 20.55 -28.80 20.99
C MET A 506 19.79 -27.78 21.83
N SER A 507 20.31 -26.57 21.91
CA SER A 507 19.53 -25.40 22.33
C SER A 507 19.17 -24.65 21.05
N PRO A 508 17.89 -24.36 20.75
CA PRO A 508 17.56 -23.45 19.68
C PRO A 508 18.08 -22.04 20.02
N PRO A 509 18.42 -21.21 19.01
CA PRO A 509 18.72 -19.81 19.25
C PRO A 509 17.49 -19.11 19.85
N VAL A 510 17.75 -18.21 20.79
CA VAL A 510 16.78 -17.47 21.59
C VAL A 510 15.77 -16.75 20.69
N GLU A 511 14.52 -17.23 20.71
CA GLU A 511 13.36 -16.49 20.23
C GLU A 511 13.24 -15.21 21.08
N ILE A 512 13.26 -14.07 20.41
CA ILE A 512 12.91 -12.79 21.03
C ILE A 512 11.48 -12.92 21.55
N GLU A 513 11.31 -12.54 22.81
CA GLU A 513 10.06 -12.60 23.57
C GLU A 513 8.89 -12.04 22.74
N THR A 514 7.76 -12.74 22.79
CA THR A 514 6.50 -12.36 22.15
C THR A 514 6.13 -10.91 22.50
N PRO A 515 6.00 -10.00 21.53
CA PRO A 515 5.44 -8.68 21.82
C PRO A 515 3.96 -8.80 22.16
N VAL A 516 3.57 -8.01 23.15
CA VAL A 516 2.20 -7.77 23.57
C VAL A 516 1.40 -7.20 22.39
N ILE A 517 0.14 -7.60 22.27
CA ILE A 517 -0.84 -7.02 21.33
C ILE A 517 -0.82 -5.50 21.52
N TYR A 518 -0.46 -4.74 20.48
CA TYR A 518 -0.63 -3.29 20.48
C TYR A 518 -2.10 -2.96 20.20
N GLU A 519 -2.92 -3.12 21.23
CA GLU A 519 -4.19 -2.44 21.31
C GLU A 519 -3.88 -0.97 21.59
N MET A 520 -4.31 -0.07 20.71
CA MET A 520 -4.30 1.36 21.05
C MET A 520 -5.12 1.52 22.32
N SER A 521 -4.48 1.95 23.41
CA SER A 521 -5.15 2.11 24.70
C SER A 521 -6.31 3.10 24.55
N ALA A 522 -7.55 2.63 24.74
CA ALA A 522 -8.78 3.44 24.72
C ALA A 522 -8.84 4.56 25.79
N HIS A 523 -7.78 4.74 26.57
CA HIS A 523 -7.70 5.63 27.73
C HIS A 523 -6.61 6.70 27.57
N ASN A 524 -6.57 7.33 26.40
CA ASN A 524 -6.11 8.70 26.26
C ASN A 524 -6.83 9.27 25.05
N ARG A 525 -7.65 10.30 25.27
CA ARG A 525 -8.11 11.15 24.16
C ARG A 525 -6.87 11.54 23.34
N PRO A 526 -6.89 11.47 22.00
CA PRO A 526 -5.76 11.93 21.21
C PRO A 526 -5.54 13.40 21.55
N GLN A 527 -4.49 13.66 22.31
CA GLN A 527 -4.05 15.00 22.59
C GLN A 527 -3.37 15.44 21.29
N GLU A 528 -4.13 16.15 20.46
CA GLU A 528 -3.63 17.00 19.38
C GLU A 528 -2.83 16.27 18.27
N MET A 529 -3.51 15.44 17.45
CA MET A 529 -3.04 15.08 16.10
C MET A 529 -3.33 16.18 15.07
N LEU A 530 -3.47 17.44 15.52
CA LEU A 530 -3.64 18.60 14.68
C LEU A 530 -2.32 19.35 14.67
N GLY A 531 -1.53 19.16 13.62
CA GLY A 531 -0.41 20.04 13.33
C GLY A 531 -0.96 21.43 13.03
N GLU A 532 -1.06 22.30 14.04
CA GLU A 532 -1.37 23.70 13.83
C GLU A 532 -0.24 24.33 13.01
N GLY A 533 -0.55 24.61 11.74
CA GLY A 533 0.27 25.48 10.91
C GLY A 533 0.29 26.89 11.50
N HIS A 534 1.47 27.35 11.93
CA HIS A 534 1.71 28.76 12.19
C HIS A 534 2.67 29.34 11.15
N TYR A 535 2.06 29.98 10.15
CA TYR A 535 2.65 31.07 9.38
C TYR A 535 3.12 32.14 10.38
N ARG A 536 4.38 32.59 10.27
CA ARG A 536 4.86 33.78 10.98
C ARG A 536 4.12 35.02 10.46
N GLU A 537 3.16 35.51 11.23
CA GLU A 537 2.71 36.90 11.15
C GLU A 537 3.48 37.71 12.21
N MET A 538 4.26 38.70 11.76
CA MET A 538 4.87 39.70 12.64
C MET A 538 3.79 40.70 13.08
N ASP A 539 3.64 40.90 14.39
CA ASP A 539 2.87 42.02 14.92
C ASP A 539 3.74 43.30 14.90
N PRO A 540 3.21 44.45 14.44
CA PRO A 540 3.85 45.75 14.54
C PRO A 540 3.60 46.36 15.93
N ASP A 541 4.57 47.13 16.41
CA ASP A 541 4.50 47.99 17.59
C ASP A 541 4.58 47.37 19.00
N GLY A 542 5.79 47.50 19.57
CA GLY A 542 5.95 47.91 20.98
C GLY A 542 6.77 46.95 21.85
N GLY A 543 7.86 47.34 22.51
CA GLY A 543 8.44 48.66 22.66
C GLY A 543 9.51 48.70 23.77
N GLN A 544 10.14 49.86 23.89
CA GLN A 544 10.79 50.44 25.08
C GLN A 544 11.80 49.58 25.87
N ARG A 545 13.09 49.76 25.59
CA ARG A 545 13.97 50.68 26.33
C ARG A 545 15.26 50.93 25.55
#